data_AF-A0A4W3J0Z5-F1
#
_entry.id   AF-A0A4W3J0Z5-F1
#
_cell.length_a   1.000
_cell.length_b   1.000
_cell.length_c   1.000
_cell.angle_alpha   90.00
_cell.angle_beta   90.00
_cell.angle_gamma   90.00
#
_symmetry.space_group_name_H-M   'P 1'
#
loop_
_entity.id
_entity.type
_entity.pdbx_description
1 polymer ?
#
loop_
_entity_poly.entity_id
_entity_poly.type
_entity_poly.pdbx_seq_one_letter_code
_entity_poly.pdbx_strand_id
1 'polypeptide(L)'
;TPILAQLHWHPITQRIQFKILVVGDYPPLWHNISESLDGFVSHHNKTLINPWNYLDRMGMYKVLLTVTAESMENLGPDNTGNLLWGLPLQHGWQLETGRLADLSGTSSCGYQSGDPLCISTKSWWSCMNYYLSTIPFLGAVDAGFFEEWPFEIEIQSPEEHVDDFCYGTADCHTFIPEVMIKWRTVFEVAPTLSPKEDIISYYLWTAHVASIEGALSKCSERCYMSAPEARFGISWSNAVEFIAATHFLTNFKDTNIFQAYLPQRMLLASDEGPTIPDLSEEENRVLVTLNLLNEVNTITGRQIYLKPD
;
A
#
# COMPACT_ATOMS: atom_id res chain seq x y z
N THR A 1 -8.88 37.31 -49.12
CA THR A 1 -10.08 37.19 -48.26
C THR A 1 -9.81 36.15 -47.19
N PRO A 2 -9.39 36.54 -45.98
CA PRO A 2 -9.37 35.65 -44.83
C PRO A 2 -10.34 36.15 -43.75
N ILE A 3 -11.19 35.27 -43.24
CA ILE A 3 -12.01 35.51 -42.05
C ILE A 3 -11.27 34.86 -40.89
N LEU A 4 -10.65 35.69 -40.05
CA LEU A 4 -10.16 35.32 -38.72
C LEU A 4 -11.00 36.14 -37.74
N ALA A 5 -11.99 35.48 -37.13
CA ALA A 5 -12.78 36.07 -36.07
C ALA A 5 -12.01 35.98 -34.75
N GLN A 6 -11.70 37.15 -34.20
CA GLN A 6 -11.30 37.35 -32.81
C GLN A 6 -12.45 36.98 -31.88
N LEU A 7 -12.16 36.20 -30.84
CA LEU A 7 -13.02 36.10 -29.66
C LEU A 7 -12.15 36.34 -28.42
N HIS A 8 -12.25 37.58 -27.92
CA HIS A 8 -11.79 38.00 -26.61
C HIS A 8 -12.64 37.34 -25.53
N TRP A 9 -12.01 36.79 -24.49
CA TRP A 9 -12.66 36.47 -23.22
C TRP A 9 -12.13 37.42 -22.14
N HIS A 10 -13.02 38.27 -21.62
CA HIS A 10 -12.79 39.04 -20.40
C HIS A 10 -13.00 38.16 -19.16
N PRO A 11 -12.28 38.40 -18.06
CA PRO A 11 -12.32 37.56 -16.87
C PRO A 11 -13.52 37.91 -15.98
N ILE A 12 -14.34 36.90 -15.65
CA ILE A 12 -15.31 37.01 -14.54
C ILE A 12 -14.61 36.46 -13.29
N THR A 13 -14.14 37.36 -12.45
CA THR A 13 -13.75 37.08 -11.07
C THR A 13 -14.99 36.87 -10.21
N GLN A 14 -15.44 35.62 -10.10
CA GLN A 14 -16.26 35.19 -8.96
C GLN A 14 -15.44 34.19 -8.13
N ARG A 15 -15.01 34.66 -6.95
CA ARG A 15 -14.48 33.80 -5.88
C ARG A 15 -15.59 32.86 -5.42
N ILE A 16 -15.65 31.68 -6.02
CA ILE A 16 -16.29 30.52 -5.42
C ILE A 16 -15.22 29.89 -4.55
N GLN A 17 -15.32 30.10 -3.23
CA GLN A 17 -14.64 29.23 -2.27
C GLN A 17 -15.28 27.85 -2.40
N PHE A 18 -14.69 27.00 -3.25
CA PHE A 18 -14.90 25.57 -3.12
C PHE A 18 -14.35 25.18 -1.74
N LYS A 19 -15.24 24.79 -0.81
CA LYS A 19 -14.84 23.85 0.22
C LYS A 19 -14.28 22.65 -0.54
N ILE A 20 -12.98 22.42 -0.42
CA ILE A 20 -12.34 21.20 -0.91
C ILE A 20 -13.07 20.08 -0.17
N LEU A 21 -13.96 19.38 -0.87
CA LEU A 21 -14.50 18.12 -0.39
C LEU A 21 -13.29 17.18 -0.37
N VAL A 22 -12.84 16.81 0.82
CA VAL A 22 -12.02 15.61 0.98
C VAL A 22 -12.90 14.46 0.51
N VAL A 23 -12.57 13.89 -0.64
CA VAL A 23 -13.25 12.70 -1.17
C VAL A 23 -12.48 11.51 -0.66
N GLY A 24 -13.10 10.72 0.22
CA GLY A 24 -12.50 9.52 0.80
C GLY A 24 -12.45 9.56 2.33
N ASP A 25 -12.44 8.37 2.92
CA ASP A 25 -12.32 8.17 4.37
C ASP A 25 -10.89 7.80 4.75
N TYR A 26 -10.52 8.09 6.00
CA TYR A 26 -9.27 7.61 6.55
C TYR A 26 -9.36 6.10 6.83
N PRO A 27 -8.21 5.39 6.86
CA PRO A 27 -8.20 4.00 7.28
C PRO A 27 -8.83 3.80 8.67
N PRO A 28 -9.37 2.61 8.97
CA PRO A 28 -9.90 2.30 10.30
C PRO A 28 -8.93 2.69 11.42
N LEU A 29 -9.46 3.31 12.47
CA LEU A 29 -8.71 3.71 13.68
C LEU A 29 -7.58 4.72 13.44
N TRP A 30 -7.53 5.39 12.29
CA TRP A 30 -6.48 6.36 11.92
C TRP A 30 -6.20 7.43 12.99
N HIS A 31 -7.25 7.97 13.60
CA HIS A 31 -7.13 9.02 14.62
C HIS A 31 -6.65 8.50 15.99
N ASN A 32 -6.62 7.19 16.20
CA ASN A 32 -6.14 6.56 17.43
C ASN A 32 -4.63 6.27 17.41
N ILE A 33 -3.98 6.45 16.26
CA ILE A 33 -2.59 6.06 16.02
C ILE A 33 -1.70 7.31 16.09
N SER A 34 -0.54 7.20 16.75
CA SER A 34 0.43 8.31 16.82
C SER A 34 1.04 8.60 15.45
N GLU A 35 1.44 9.86 15.27
CA GLU A 35 2.20 10.34 14.11
C GLU A 35 3.72 10.16 14.29
N SER A 36 4.12 9.65 15.45
CA SER A 36 5.50 9.57 15.96
C SER A 36 5.85 8.14 16.40
N LEU A 37 7.15 7.88 16.53
CA LEU A 37 7.67 6.65 17.14
C LEU A 37 7.30 6.48 18.63
N ASP A 38 6.87 7.55 19.30
CA ASP A 38 6.38 7.52 20.69
C ASP A 38 5.07 6.74 20.87
N GLY A 39 4.34 6.51 19.78
CA GLY A 39 3.10 5.72 19.78
C GLY A 39 3.33 4.23 19.96
N PHE A 40 4.56 3.77 19.78
CA PHE A 40 4.93 2.37 19.95
C PHE A 40 5.39 2.07 21.37
N VAL A 41 5.30 0.80 21.76
CA VAL A 41 5.72 0.35 23.08
C VAL A 41 7.23 0.55 23.24
N SER A 42 7.63 1.26 24.27
CA SER A 42 9.04 1.43 24.64
C SER A 42 9.40 0.50 25.79
N HIS A 43 10.45 -0.32 25.62
CA HIS A 43 10.93 -1.26 26.63
C HIS A 43 12.46 -1.40 26.57
N HIS A 44 13.15 -1.21 27.70
CA HIS A 44 14.60 -1.36 27.83
C HIS A 44 15.43 -0.63 26.72
N ASN A 45 15.15 0.66 26.49
CA ASN A 45 15.78 1.47 25.44
C ASN A 45 15.51 1.01 24.00
N LYS A 46 14.44 0.22 23.80
CA LYS A 46 13.96 -0.18 22.49
C LYS A 46 12.55 0.32 22.24
N THR A 47 12.29 0.71 21.01
CA THR A 47 10.95 0.94 20.47
C THR A 47 10.52 -0.33 19.75
N LEU A 48 9.58 -1.04 20.35
CA LEU A 48 9.08 -2.32 19.86
C LEU A 48 7.90 -2.07 18.92
N ILE A 49 7.98 -2.58 17.70
CA ILE A 49 6.91 -2.51 16.70
C ILE A 49 6.44 -3.91 16.39
N ASN A 50 5.16 -4.20 16.63
CA ASN A 50 4.55 -5.48 16.29
C ASN A 50 3.88 -5.41 14.90
N PRO A 51 4.53 -5.86 13.81
CA PRO A 51 3.89 -5.84 12.50
C PRO A 51 2.70 -6.79 12.42
N TRP A 52 2.47 -7.67 13.40
CA TRP A 52 1.32 -8.58 13.46
C TRP A 52 0.14 -7.98 14.21
N ASN A 53 0.21 -6.70 14.58
CA ASN A 53 -0.90 -5.91 15.07
C ASN A 53 -1.24 -4.80 14.08
N TYR A 54 -2.52 -4.62 13.79
CA TYR A 54 -2.99 -3.60 12.85
C TYR A 54 -2.62 -2.17 13.23
N LEU A 55 -2.69 -1.81 14.52
CA LEU A 55 -2.38 -0.44 14.96
C LEU A 55 -0.90 -0.13 14.79
N ASP A 56 -0.02 -1.08 15.14
CA ASP A 56 1.42 -0.92 14.99
C ASP A 56 1.81 -0.86 13.51
N ARG A 57 1.25 -1.75 12.68
CA ARG A 57 1.51 -1.74 11.23
C ARG A 57 1.01 -0.44 10.58
N MET A 58 -0.18 0.02 10.96
CA MET A 58 -0.70 1.31 10.51
C MET A 58 0.10 2.49 11.07
N GLY A 59 0.65 2.37 12.28
CA GLY A 59 1.57 3.33 12.89
C GLY A 59 2.83 3.54 12.06
N MET A 60 3.42 2.47 11.50
CA MET A 60 4.57 2.59 10.60
C MET A 60 4.24 3.49 9.40
N TYR A 61 3.08 3.29 8.77
CA TYR A 61 2.64 4.15 7.67
C TYR A 61 2.41 5.59 8.08
N LYS A 62 1.79 5.81 9.24
CA LYS A 62 1.50 7.14 9.73
C LYS A 62 2.78 7.92 10.04
N VAL A 63 3.75 7.26 10.68
CA VAL A 63 5.09 7.83 10.90
C VAL A 63 5.77 8.17 9.58
N LEU A 64 5.74 7.27 8.58
CA LEU A 64 6.30 7.53 7.26
C LEU A 64 5.66 8.75 6.58
N LEU A 65 4.34 8.87 6.63
CA LEU A 65 3.61 10.03 6.12
C LEU A 65 4.03 11.31 6.85
N THR A 66 4.21 11.27 8.16
CA THR A 66 4.64 12.42 8.97
C THR A 66 6.05 12.88 8.57
N VAL A 67 7.03 11.97 8.56
CA VAL A 67 8.43 12.35 8.34
C VAL A 67 8.73 12.73 6.89
N THR A 68 7.86 12.37 5.95
CA THR A 68 7.96 12.77 4.53
C THR A 68 7.09 13.98 4.16
N ALA A 69 6.33 14.52 5.12
CA ALA A 69 5.37 15.59 4.85
C ALA A 69 6.04 16.85 4.29
N GLU A 70 7.16 17.29 4.86
CA GLU A 70 7.91 18.46 4.39
C GLU A 70 8.45 18.25 2.96
N SER A 71 8.98 17.05 2.68
CA SER A 71 9.48 16.71 1.34
C SER A 71 8.39 16.65 0.27
N MET A 72 7.12 16.49 0.65
CA MET A 72 5.98 16.36 -0.26
C MET A 72 4.93 17.47 -0.09
N GLU A 73 5.26 18.56 0.62
CA GLU A 73 4.29 19.62 0.95
C GLU A 73 3.67 20.29 -0.29
N ASN A 74 4.42 20.32 -1.40
CA ASN A 74 3.99 20.94 -2.64
C ASN A 74 2.99 20.09 -3.45
N LEU A 75 2.78 18.82 -3.06
CA LEU A 75 1.87 17.91 -3.74
C LEU A 75 0.41 18.05 -3.28
N GLY A 76 0.17 18.73 -2.15
CA GLY A 76 -1.18 18.99 -1.67
C GLY A 76 -1.22 19.47 -0.22
N PRO A 77 -2.34 20.10 0.19
CA PRO A 77 -2.49 20.61 1.55
C PRO A 77 -2.58 19.48 2.58
N ASP A 78 -2.24 19.78 3.84
CA ASP A 78 -2.46 18.92 5.00
C ASP A 78 -1.94 17.49 4.80
N ASN A 79 -0.80 17.37 4.10
CA ASN A 79 -0.15 16.10 3.75
C ASN A 79 -1.01 15.17 2.85
N THR A 80 -2.18 15.59 2.38
CA THR A 80 -3.10 14.74 1.57
C THR A 80 -2.56 14.40 0.18
N GLY A 81 -1.63 15.21 -0.32
CA GLY A 81 -0.91 14.99 -1.58
C GLY A 81 0.24 13.98 -1.48
N ASN A 82 0.60 13.53 -0.28
CA ASN A 82 1.72 12.61 -0.08
C ASN A 82 1.48 11.28 -0.79
N LEU A 83 2.42 10.85 -1.64
CA LEU A 83 2.23 9.66 -2.46
C LEU A 83 2.32 8.35 -1.66
N LEU A 84 2.71 8.38 -0.38
CA LEU A 84 2.70 7.19 0.47
C LEU A 84 1.29 6.79 0.96
N TRP A 85 0.25 7.62 0.75
CA TRP A 85 -1.13 7.31 1.17
C TRP A 85 -1.69 6.01 0.58
N GLY A 86 -1.20 5.58 -0.58
CA GLY A 86 -1.51 4.29 -1.18
C GLY A 86 -1.40 3.11 -0.21
N LEU A 87 -0.36 3.11 0.63
CA LEU A 87 -0.03 2.01 1.53
C LEU A 87 -1.02 1.87 2.72
N PRO A 88 -1.24 2.89 3.57
CA PRO A 88 -2.18 2.78 4.69
C PRO A 88 -3.63 2.63 4.24
N LEU A 89 -4.04 3.24 3.12
CA LEU A 89 -5.40 3.10 2.61
C LEU A 89 -5.70 1.65 2.18
N GLN A 90 -4.80 1.04 1.41
CA GLN A 90 -4.90 -0.38 1.05
C GLN A 90 -4.84 -1.29 2.28
N HIS A 91 -4.03 -0.97 3.28
CA HIS A 91 -3.99 -1.74 4.52
C HIS A 91 -5.32 -1.67 5.30
N GLY A 92 -5.95 -0.49 5.33
CA GLY A 92 -7.29 -0.31 5.89
C GLY A 92 -8.34 -1.17 5.19
N TRP A 93 -8.37 -1.14 3.85
CA TRP A 93 -9.26 -2.01 3.06
C TRP A 93 -9.02 -3.50 3.34
N GLN A 94 -7.76 -3.93 3.52
CA GLN A 94 -7.46 -5.33 3.88
C GLN A 94 -8.02 -5.71 5.26
N LEU A 95 -8.00 -4.80 6.24
CA LEU A 95 -8.61 -5.04 7.55
C LEU A 95 -10.14 -5.17 7.41
N GLU A 96 -10.79 -4.18 6.81
CA GLU A 96 -12.26 -4.09 6.73
C GLU A 96 -12.88 -5.28 5.98
N THR A 97 -12.16 -5.80 4.99
CA THR A 97 -12.62 -6.92 4.17
C THR A 97 -12.27 -8.30 4.73
N GLY A 98 -11.59 -8.36 5.89
CA GLY A 98 -11.19 -9.60 6.56
C GLY A 98 -9.99 -10.30 5.94
N ARG A 99 -9.27 -9.64 5.02
CA ARG A 99 -8.11 -10.19 4.32
C ARG A 99 -6.92 -10.43 5.23
N LEU A 100 -6.83 -9.73 6.37
CA LEU A 100 -5.74 -9.88 7.34
C LEU A 100 -5.92 -11.04 8.33
N ALA A 101 -7.12 -11.65 8.39
CA ALA A 101 -7.48 -12.67 9.39
C ALA A 101 -6.90 -14.07 9.09
N ASP A 102 -6.97 -14.96 10.07
CA ASP A 102 -6.57 -16.36 9.90
C ASP A 102 -7.64 -17.21 9.19
N LEU A 103 -7.46 -17.44 7.89
CA LEU A 103 -8.39 -18.23 7.08
C LEU A 103 -8.22 -19.75 7.24
N SER A 104 -7.19 -20.23 7.96
CA SER A 104 -6.94 -21.66 8.14
C SER A 104 -7.92 -22.33 9.11
N GLY A 105 -8.64 -21.53 9.92
CA GLY A 105 -9.50 -22.02 10.99
C GLY A 105 -8.74 -22.54 12.22
N THR A 106 -7.43 -22.33 12.29
CA THR A 106 -6.60 -22.80 13.43
C THR A 106 -6.51 -21.80 14.57
N SER A 107 -6.83 -20.52 14.33
CA SER A 107 -6.92 -19.47 15.35
C SER A 107 -8.10 -18.52 15.09
N SER A 108 -8.39 -17.68 16.07
CA SER A 108 -9.38 -16.58 15.98
C SER A 108 -8.75 -15.21 15.68
N CYS A 109 -7.50 -15.18 15.19
CA CYS A 109 -6.80 -13.94 14.83
C CYS A 109 -7.53 -13.20 13.70
N GLY A 110 -7.81 -11.91 13.90
CA GLY A 110 -8.53 -11.05 12.96
C GLY A 110 -10.06 -11.23 13.00
N TYR A 111 -10.58 -12.07 13.90
CA TYR A 111 -12.03 -12.25 14.10
C TYR A 111 -12.50 -11.60 15.40
N GLN A 112 -13.76 -11.18 15.42
CA GLN A 112 -14.41 -10.59 16.61
C GLN A 112 -14.47 -11.53 17.82
N SER A 113 -14.43 -12.86 17.60
CA SER A 113 -14.39 -13.85 18.67
C SER A 113 -13.01 -13.99 19.32
N GLY A 114 -11.96 -13.38 18.74
CA GLY A 114 -10.59 -13.37 19.23
C GLY A 114 -10.08 -11.95 19.37
N ASP A 115 -8.94 -11.66 18.73
CA ASP A 115 -8.40 -10.32 18.59
C ASP A 115 -8.68 -9.80 17.16
N PRO A 116 -9.60 -8.83 16.98
CA PRO A 116 -9.93 -8.29 15.66
C PRO A 116 -8.82 -7.44 15.03
N LEU A 117 -7.80 -7.04 15.81
CA LEU A 117 -6.66 -6.26 15.32
C LEU A 117 -5.41 -7.13 15.09
N CYS A 118 -5.49 -8.43 15.40
CA CYS A 118 -4.46 -9.39 15.08
C CYS A 118 -4.37 -9.59 13.56
N ILE A 119 -3.14 -9.53 13.03
CA ILE A 119 -2.81 -9.82 11.64
C ILE A 119 -2.20 -11.21 11.56
N SER A 120 -2.87 -12.12 10.86
CA SER A 120 -2.45 -13.51 10.76
C SER A 120 -1.24 -13.67 9.83
N THR A 121 -0.22 -14.39 10.29
CA THR A 121 0.95 -14.80 9.48
C THR A 121 0.58 -15.83 8.42
N LYS A 122 -0.57 -16.50 8.56
CA LYS A 122 -1.12 -17.48 7.61
C LYS A 122 -1.90 -16.83 6.47
N SER A 123 -2.25 -15.55 6.58
CA SER A 123 -2.89 -14.82 5.49
C SER A 123 -1.87 -14.44 4.42
N TRP A 124 -2.18 -14.80 3.17
CA TRP A 124 -1.42 -14.34 2.01
C TRP A 124 -1.39 -12.81 1.90
N TRP A 125 -2.53 -12.14 2.14
CA TRP A 125 -2.62 -10.68 2.10
C TRP A 125 -1.76 -10.03 3.17
N SER A 126 -1.76 -10.57 4.39
CA SER A 126 -0.90 -10.11 5.48
C SER A 126 0.59 -10.26 5.16
N CYS A 127 0.96 -11.38 4.52
CA CYS A 127 2.33 -11.63 4.07
C CYS A 127 2.74 -10.63 2.99
N MET A 128 1.96 -10.46 1.93
CA MET A 128 2.24 -9.49 0.86
C MET A 128 2.35 -8.06 1.41
N ASN A 129 1.42 -7.68 2.29
CA ASN A 129 1.41 -6.34 2.89
C ASN A 129 2.61 -6.11 3.84
N TYR A 130 3.21 -7.15 4.44
CA TYR A 130 4.44 -6.98 5.23
C TYR A 130 5.56 -6.32 4.41
N TYR A 131 5.73 -6.75 3.17
CA TYR A 131 6.71 -6.20 2.24
C TYR A 131 6.40 -4.77 1.80
N LEU A 132 5.14 -4.35 1.95
CA LEU A 132 4.67 -3.00 1.66
C LEU A 132 4.46 -2.17 2.93
N SER A 133 4.83 -2.65 4.12
CA SER A 133 4.74 -1.94 5.42
C SER A 133 6.10 -1.87 6.11
N THR A 134 6.59 -3.01 6.56
CA THR A 134 7.81 -3.11 7.35
C THR A 134 9.04 -2.75 6.53
N ILE A 135 9.13 -3.22 5.29
CA ILE A 135 10.29 -2.95 4.42
C ILE A 135 10.40 -1.47 4.03
N PRO A 136 9.33 -0.76 3.62
CA PRO A 136 9.40 0.70 3.44
C PRO A 136 9.80 1.42 4.72
N PHE A 137 9.26 1.01 5.87
CA PHE A 137 9.63 1.62 7.16
C PHE A 137 11.12 1.44 7.47
N LEU A 138 11.65 0.22 7.32
CA LEU A 138 13.08 -0.06 7.47
C LEU A 138 13.93 0.64 6.40
N GLY A 139 13.39 0.87 5.20
CA GLY A 139 14.03 1.70 4.17
C GLY A 139 14.21 3.15 4.61
N ALA A 140 13.24 3.73 5.32
CA ALA A 140 13.37 5.06 5.92
C ALA A 140 14.35 5.08 7.10
N VAL A 141 14.36 4.03 7.93
CA VAL A 141 15.38 3.84 8.98
C VAL A 141 16.77 3.81 8.37
N ASP A 142 16.98 3.04 7.30
CA ASP A 142 18.26 2.92 6.61
C ASP A 142 18.69 4.21 5.88
N ALA A 143 17.72 5.05 5.50
CA ALA A 143 17.95 6.37 4.92
C ALA A 143 18.20 7.47 5.98
N GLY A 144 18.20 7.13 7.28
CA GLY A 144 18.55 8.05 8.36
C GLY A 144 17.42 8.95 8.87
N PHE A 145 16.16 8.67 8.51
CA PHE A 145 15.02 9.51 8.92
C PHE A 145 14.75 9.52 10.43
N PHE A 146 15.35 8.58 11.19
CA PHE A 146 15.14 8.42 12.62
C PHE A 146 16.45 8.48 13.43
N GLU A 147 17.52 9.07 12.89
CA GLU A 147 18.82 9.15 13.58
C GLU A 147 18.76 9.89 14.93
N GLU A 148 17.84 10.85 15.07
CA GLU A 148 17.64 11.60 16.32
C GLU A 148 16.81 10.82 17.36
N TRP A 149 16.20 9.69 16.97
CA TRP A 149 15.39 8.89 17.88
C TRP A 149 16.30 8.17 18.91
N PRO A 150 16.04 8.31 20.22
CA PRO A 150 16.98 7.87 21.26
C PRO A 150 16.98 6.36 21.52
N PHE A 151 16.04 5.60 20.93
CA PHE A 151 15.89 4.16 21.18
C PHE A 151 16.17 3.34 19.93
N GLU A 152 16.69 2.14 20.12
CA GLU A 152 16.82 1.17 19.03
C GLU A 152 15.41 0.75 18.57
N ILE A 153 15.18 0.72 17.26
CA ILE A 153 13.90 0.25 16.70
C ILE A 153 14.00 -1.25 16.48
N GLU A 154 13.07 -2.01 17.06
CA GLU A 154 13.00 -3.47 16.94
C GLU A 154 11.65 -3.90 16.36
N ILE A 155 11.68 -4.52 15.19
CA ILE A 155 10.50 -5.16 14.61
C ILE A 155 10.36 -6.56 15.21
N GLN A 156 9.19 -6.85 15.77
CA GLN A 156 8.93 -8.14 16.40
C GLN A 156 8.71 -9.24 15.37
N SER A 157 9.37 -10.38 15.57
CA SER A 157 9.14 -11.59 14.80
C SER A 157 7.82 -12.26 15.16
N PRO A 158 7.13 -12.92 14.22
CA PRO A 158 6.00 -13.77 14.53
C PRO A 158 6.44 -15.06 15.23
N GLU A 159 5.47 -15.85 15.68
CA GLU A 159 5.72 -17.22 16.16
C GLU A 159 5.84 -18.24 15.00
N GLU A 160 5.09 -18.02 13.92
CA GLU A 160 5.04 -18.89 12.74
C GLU A 160 5.55 -18.15 11.50
N HIS A 161 6.14 -18.88 10.55
CA HIS A 161 6.69 -18.35 9.31
C HIS A 161 7.82 -17.31 9.50
N VAL A 162 8.63 -17.44 10.55
CA VAL A 162 9.69 -16.49 10.89
C VAL A 162 10.68 -16.28 9.74
N ASP A 163 11.02 -17.36 9.02
CA ASP A 163 11.99 -17.36 7.91
C ASP A 163 11.46 -16.70 6.62
N ASP A 164 10.17 -16.35 6.58
CA ASP A 164 9.57 -15.65 5.43
C ASP A 164 9.73 -14.13 5.51
N PHE A 165 10.33 -13.59 6.57
CA PHE A 165 10.47 -12.15 6.79
C PHE A 165 11.86 -11.77 7.32
N CYS A 166 12.18 -10.49 7.20
CA CYS A 166 13.32 -9.83 7.82
C CYS A 166 12.83 -8.68 8.71
N TYR A 167 13.59 -8.30 9.73
CA TYR A 167 13.14 -7.51 10.87
C TYR A 167 14.02 -6.29 11.17
N GLY A 168 15.17 -6.15 10.52
CA GLY A 168 16.06 -5.00 10.64
C GLY A 168 16.66 -4.60 9.29
N THR A 169 17.43 -3.52 9.29
CA THR A 169 18.04 -3.01 8.05
C THR A 169 19.09 -3.99 7.52
N ALA A 170 19.98 -4.49 8.38
CA ALA A 170 21.10 -5.35 7.99
C ALA A 170 20.67 -6.72 7.45
N ASP A 171 19.71 -7.37 8.11
CA ASP A 171 19.16 -8.65 7.66
C ASP A 171 18.26 -8.46 6.44
N CYS A 172 17.46 -7.39 6.35
CA CYS A 172 16.69 -7.14 5.13
C CYS A 172 17.56 -6.84 3.90
N HIS A 173 18.72 -6.18 4.06
CA HIS A 173 19.71 -6.02 2.97
C HIS A 173 20.28 -7.36 2.48
N THR A 174 20.28 -8.38 3.33
CA THR A 174 20.72 -9.74 2.92
C THR A 174 19.57 -10.56 2.36
N PHE A 175 18.40 -10.45 2.98
CA PHE A 175 17.23 -11.28 2.70
C PHE A 175 16.47 -10.85 1.43
N ILE A 176 16.36 -9.54 1.21
CA ILE A 176 15.65 -8.96 0.06
C ILE A 176 16.34 -7.67 -0.44
N PRO A 177 17.62 -7.76 -0.87
CA PRO A 177 18.49 -6.62 -1.14
C PRO A 177 17.87 -5.57 -2.08
N GLU A 178 17.29 -6.02 -3.20
CA GLU A 178 16.76 -5.09 -4.21
C GLU A 178 15.61 -4.25 -3.67
N VAL A 179 14.72 -4.83 -2.86
CA VAL A 179 13.56 -4.13 -2.33
C VAL A 179 14.00 -3.13 -1.26
N MET A 180 14.94 -3.50 -0.39
CA MET A 180 15.53 -2.57 0.58
C MET A 180 16.21 -1.38 -0.09
N ILE A 181 17.06 -1.62 -1.09
CA ILE A 181 17.74 -0.57 -1.83
C ILE A 181 16.73 0.40 -2.46
N LYS A 182 15.70 -0.14 -3.14
CA LYS A 182 14.69 0.70 -3.82
C LYS A 182 13.89 1.55 -2.83
N TRP A 183 13.47 1.00 -1.69
CA TRP A 183 12.79 1.79 -0.66
C TRP A 183 13.68 2.86 -0.05
N ARG A 184 14.93 2.52 0.30
CA ARG A 184 15.91 3.51 0.77
C ARG A 184 16.06 4.66 -0.24
N THR A 185 16.16 4.34 -1.54
CA THR A 185 16.26 5.36 -2.60
C THR A 185 15.04 6.30 -2.64
N VAL A 186 13.82 5.81 -2.40
CA VAL A 186 12.62 6.68 -2.32
C VAL A 186 12.84 7.78 -1.28
N PHE A 187 13.36 7.42 -0.11
CA PHE A 187 13.57 8.34 1.00
C PHE A 187 14.81 9.25 0.82
N GLU A 188 15.81 8.83 0.06
CA GLU A 188 16.97 9.68 -0.31
C GLU A 188 16.61 10.71 -1.40
N VAL A 189 15.71 10.36 -2.32
CA VAL A 189 15.34 11.19 -3.47
C VAL A 189 14.27 12.23 -3.13
N ALA A 190 13.26 11.86 -2.34
CA ALA A 190 12.14 12.76 -2.03
C ALA A 190 12.58 14.13 -1.44
N PRO A 191 13.59 14.23 -0.56
CA PRO A 191 14.05 15.51 -0.01
C PRO A 191 14.93 16.35 -0.96
N THR A 192 15.59 15.72 -1.94
CA THR A 192 16.70 16.34 -2.69
C THR A 192 16.28 16.92 -4.04
N LEU A 193 15.25 16.37 -4.65
CA LEU A 193 14.68 16.90 -5.88
C LEU A 193 13.57 17.85 -5.50
N SER A 194 13.64 19.11 -5.94
CA SER A 194 12.46 20.00 -5.99
C SER A 194 11.31 19.17 -6.57
N PRO A 195 10.31 18.75 -5.75
CA PRO A 195 9.53 17.55 -6.03
C PRO A 195 8.82 17.66 -7.37
N LYS A 196 9.36 16.98 -8.39
CA LYS A 196 8.55 16.66 -9.56
C LYS A 196 7.81 15.40 -9.19
N GLU A 197 6.50 15.53 -9.01
CA GLU A 197 5.55 14.45 -8.71
C GLU A 197 5.88 13.17 -9.50
N ASP A 198 6.14 13.30 -10.80
CA ASP A 198 6.51 12.19 -11.69
C ASP A 198 7.74 11.41 -11.24
N ILE A 199 8.76 12.07 -10.70
CA ILE A 199 10.01 11.42 -10.28
C ILE A 199 9.78 10.64 -8.99
N ILE A 200 9.09 11.24 -8.01
CA ILE A 200 8.77 10.56 -6.76
C ILE A 200 7.85 9.37 -7.04
N SER A 201 6.84 9.56 -7.89
CA SER A 201 5.94 8.51 -8.37
C SER A 201 6.71 7.34 -8.99
N TYR A 202 7.69 7.62 -9.86
CA TYR A 202 8.53 6.59 -10.48
C TYR A 202 9.29 5.74 -9.45
N TYR A 203 10.01 6.36 -8.50
CA TYR A 203 10.77 5.61 -7.50
C TYR A 203 9.86 4.83 -6.55
N LEU A 204 8.74 5.42 -6.14
CA LEU A 204 7.76 4.77 -5.28
C LEU A 204 7.16 3.55 -5.96
N TRP A 205 6.73 3.66 -7.23
CA TRP A 205 6.21 2.53 -7.98
C TRP A 205 7.27 1.46 -8.24
N THR A 206 8.51 1.86 -8.50
CA THR A 206 9.64 0.92 -8.66
C THR A 206 9.87 0.10 -7.40
N ALA A 207 9.86 0.73 -6.22
CA ALA A 207 9.99 0.04 -4.94
C ALA A 207 8.76 -0.83 -4.62
N HIS A 208 7.56 -0.33 -4.93
CA HIS A 208 6.30 -1.04 -4.71
C HIS A 208 6.21 -2.33 -5.53
N VAL A 209 6.46 -2.27 -6.84
CA VAL A 209 6.44 -3.45 -7.72
C VAL A 209 7.50 -4.47 -7.29
N ALA A 210 8.71 -4.02 -6.97
CA ALA A 210 9.76 -4.91 -6.47
C ALA A 210 9.37 -5.60 -5.15
N SER A 211 8.64 -4.91 -4.28
CA SER A 211 8.11 -5.48 -3.03
C SER A 211 7.13 -6.61 -3.30
N ILE A 212 6.22 -6.42 -4.27
CA ILE A 212 5.27 -7.45 -4.70
C ILE A 212 6.01 -8.65 -5.30
N GLU A 213 6.93 -8.42 -6.24
CA GLU A 213 7.71 -9.48 -6.89
C GLU A 213 8.49 -10.31 -5.84
N GLY A 214 9.16 -9.64 -4.90
CA GLY A 214 9.92 -10.29 -3.85
C GLY A 214 9.05 -11.07 -2.86
N ALA A 215 7.85 -10.56 -2.56
CA ALA A 215 6.90 -11.21 -1.66
C ALA A 215 6.24 -12.45 -2.28
N LEU A 216 5.89 -12.44 -3.57
CA LEU A 216 5.11 -13.49 -4.23
C LEU A 216 5.67 -14.90 -4.00
N SER A 217 7.00 -15.06 -4.12
CA SER A 217 7.64 -16.36 -3.93
C SER A 217 7.52 -16.86 -2.48
N LYS A 218 7.73 -15.98 -1.51
CA LYS A 218 7.73 -16.28 -0.07
C LYS A 218 6.32 -16.44 0.49
N CYS A 219 5.34 -15.75 -0.08
CA CYS A 219 3.95 -15.82 0.36
C CYS A 219 3.14 -16.96 -0.28
N SER A 220 3.69 -17.65 -1.28
CA SER A 220 2.95 -18.59 -2.15
C SER A 220 2.29 -19.78 -1.44
N GLU A 221 2.82 -20.24 -0.31
CA GLU A 221 2.28 -21.40 0.42
C GLU A 221 1.00 -21.09 1.24
N ARG A 222 0.61 -19.81 1.36
CA ARG A 222 -0.50 -19.34 2.20
C ARG A 222 -1.88 -19.41 1.51
N CYS A 223 -2.22 -20.57 0.95
CA CYS A 223 -3.43 -20.78 0.14
C CYS A 223 -4.65 -21.31 0.94
N TYR A 224 -5.05 -20.61 2.00
CA TYR A 224 -6.24 -20.96 2.80
C TYR A 224 -7.54 -20.29 2.30
N MET A 225 -7.44 -19.42 1.29
CA MET A 225 -8.57 -18.71 0.71
C MET A 225 -9.27 -19.51 -0.40
N SER A 226 -10.48 -19.09 -0.76
CA SER A 226 -11.23 -19.70 -1.87
C SER A 226 -10.48 -19.53 -3.20
N ALA A 227 -10.75 -20.40 -4.18
CA ALA A 227 -10.11 -20.29 -5.49
C ALA A 227 -10.42 -18.94 -6.20
N PRO A 228 -11.65 -18.38 -6.15
CA PRO A 228 -11.92 -17.03 -6.64
C PRO A 228 -11.07 -15.95 -5.96
N GLU A 229 -10.92 -15.99 -4.63
CA GLU A 229 -10.11 -15.00 -3.91
C GLU A 229 -8.62 -15.14 -4.25
N ALA A 230 -8.10 -16.37 -4.31
CA ALA A 230 -6.70 -16.61 -4.68
C ALA A 230 -6.39 -16.06 -6.07
N ARG A 231 -7.29 -16.26 -7.05
CA ARG A 231 -7.16 -15.68 -8.39
C ARG A 231 -7.21 -14.16 -8.35
N PHE A 232 -8.10 -13.58 -7.54
CA PHE A 232 -8.18 -12.14 -7.37
C PHE A 232 -6.89 -11.57 -6.78
N GLY A 233 -6.34 -12.16 -5.72
CA GLY A 233 -5.06 -11.74 -5.13
C GLY A 233 -3.91 -11.70 -6.15
N ILE A 234 -3.76 -12.76 -6.95
CA ILE A 234 -2.74 -12.82 -8.02
C ILE A 234 -3.02 -11.82 -9.15
N SER A 235 -4.29 -11.67 -9.55
CA SER A 235 -4.67 -10.73 -10.60
C SER A 235 -4.45 -9.29 -10.16
N TRP A 236 -4.74 -8.99 -8.90
CA TRP A 236 -4.46 -7.70 -8.27
C TRP A 236 -2.96 -7.43 -8.20
N SER A 237 -2.16 -8.37 -7.70
CA SER A 237 -0.70 -8.18 -7.63
C SER A 237 -0.06 -7.95 -8.99
N ASN A 238 -0.55 -8.62 -10.04
CA ASN A 238 -0.06 -8.43 -11.39
C ASN A 238 -0.56 -7.14 -12.04
N ALA A 239 -1.80 -6.72 -11.75
CA ALA A 239 -2.35 -5.47 -12.24
C ALA A 239 -1.60 -4.24 -11.71
N VAL A 240 -0.98 -4.32 -10.53
CA VAL A 240 -0.14 -3.26 -9.98
C VAL A 240 1.01 -2.88 -10.92
N GLU A 241 1.59 -3.82 -11.68
CA GLU A 241 2.62 -3.51 -12.69
C GLU A 241 2.07 -2.55 -13.77
N PHE A 242 0.80 -2.71 -14.17
CA PHE A 242 0.15 -1.85 -15.15
C PHE A 242 -0.22 -0.49 -14.56
N ILE A 243 -0.69 -0.46 -13.30
CA ILE A 243 -1.00 0.79 -12.58
C ILE A 243 0.28 1.63 -12.37
N ALA A 244 1.38 0.96 -12.02
CA ALA A 244 2.70 1.57 -11.92
C ALA A 244 3.15 2.18 -13.26
N ALA A 245 2.93 1.47 -14.37
CA ALA A 245 3.29 1.95 -15.71
C ALA A 245 2.57 3.24 -16.11
N THR A 246 1.38 3.52 -15.56
CA THR A 246 0.65 4.76 -15.81
C THR A 246 1.07 5.90 -14.89
N HIS A 247 2.04 5.69 -13.98
CA HIS A 247 2.45 6.64 -12.96
C HIS A 247 1.26 7.11 -12.10
N PHE A 248 0.33 6.21 -11.80
CA PHE A 248 -0.88 6.52 -11.04
C PHE A 248 -0.53 7.20 -9.71
N LEU A 249 -1.22 8.29 -9.36
CA LEU A 249 -0.93 9.03 -8.14
C LEU A 249 -1.54 8.33 -6.93
N THR A 250 -0.70 7.87 -6.02
CA THR A 250 -1.08 7.18 -4.78
C THR A 250 -1.34 8.14 -3.61
N ASN A 251 -1.84 9.34 -3.92
CA ASN A 251 -2.25 10.31 -2.89
C ASN A 251 -3.56 9.88 -2.19
N PHE A 252 -3.97 10.62 -1.16
CA PHE A 252 -5.13 10.27 -0.34
C PHE A 252 -6.42 10.13 -1.15
N LYS A 253 -6.68 11.09 -2.04
CA LYS A 253 -7.94 11.18 -2.79
C LYS A 253 -8.01 10.12 -3.88
N ASP A 254 -6.98 10.04 -4.71
CA ASP A 254 -6.97 9.16 -5.89
C ASP A 254 -6.98 7.69 -5.47
N THR A 255 -6.25 7.35 -4.41
CA THR A 255 -6.29 6.00 -3.83
C THR A 255 -7.68 5.66 -3.29
N ASN A 256 -8.33 6.57 -2.55
CA ASN A 256 -9.68 6.34 -2.02
C ASN A 256 -10.71 6.11 -3.12
N ILE A 257 -10.65 6.90 -4.19
CA ILE A 257 -11.53 6.73 -5.35
C ILE A 257 -11.27 5.37 -6.01
N PHE A 258 -10.01 5.01 -6.20
CA PHE A 258 -9.64 3.77 -6.86
C PHE A 258 -10.07 2.52 -6.07
N GLN A 259 -9.78 2.48 -4.77
CA GLN A 259 -10.03 1.30 -3.94
C GLN A 259 -11.52 1.04 -3.66
N ALA A 260 -12.37 2.05 -3.78
CA ALA A 260 -13.82 1.91 -3.60
C ALA A 260 -14.45 0.92 -4.60
N TYR A 261 -13.78 0.64 -5.73
CA TYR A 261 -14.23 -0.31 -6.74
C TYR A 261 -13.63 -1.71 -6.56
N LEU A 262 -12.78 -1.93 -5.56
CA LEU A 262 -12.30 -3.27 -5.21
C LEU A 262 -13.40 -4.04 -4.45
N PRO A 263 -13.39 -5.38 -4.45
CA PRO A 263 -14.35 -6.16 -3.68
C PRO A 263 -14.31 -5.83 -2.18
N GLN A 264 -15.43 -5.36 -1.64
CA GLN A 264 -15.59 -4.98 -0.23
C GLN A 264 -15.82 -6.18 0.71
N ARG A 265 -15.58 -7.40 0.21
CA ARG A 265 -15.48 -8.63 0.99
C ARG A 265 -14.51 -9.61 0.32
N MET A 266 -14.10 -10.63 1.05
CA MET A 266 -13.44 -11.81 0.49
C MET A 266 -14.38 -12.50 -0.52
N LEU A 267 -13.83 -12.94 -1.65
CA LEU A 267 -14.57 -13.74 -2.61
C LEU A 267 -14.81 -15.16 -2.07
N LEU A 268 -16.03 -15.64 -2.25
CA LEU A 268 -16.50 -16.96 -1.83
C LEU A 268 -16.24 -17.99 -2.92
N ALA A 269 -16.26 -19.27 -2.56
CA ALA A 269 -16.11 -20.36 -3.53
C ALA A 269 -17.21 -20.39 -4.61
N SER A 270 -18.40 -19.85 -4.30
CA SER A 270 -19.53 -19.74 -5.21
C SER A 270 -19.51 -18.47 -6.07
N ASP A 271 -18.58 -17.54 -5.83
CA ASP A 271 -18.51 -16.31 -6.61
C ASP A 271 -17.96 -16.60 -8.01
N GLU A 272 -18.75 -16.25 -9.02
CA GLU A 272 -18.42 -16.43 -10.42
C GLU A 272 -18.73 -15.14 -11.18
N GLY A 273 -17.71 -14.57 -11.81
CA GLY A 273 -17.87 -13.40 -12.67
C GLY A 273 -18.65 -13.73 -13.96
N PRO A 274 -19.17 -12.73 -14.67
CA PRO A 274 -19.01 -11.30 -14.42
C PRO A 274 -20.10 -10.70 -13.51
N THR A 275 -20.97 -11.51 -12.92
CA THR A 275 -22.13 -11.01 -12.16
C THR A 275 -22.28 -11.74 -10.83
N ILE A 276 -21.59 -11.22 -9.81
CA ILE A 276 -21.74 -11.63 -8.42
C ILE A 276 -22.84 -10.76 -7.79
N PRO A 277 -23.99 -11.33 -7.35
CA PRO A 277 -25.20 -10.55 -7.05
C PRO A 277 -25.10 -9.51 -5.93
N ASP A 278 -24.21 -9.72 -4.97
CA ASP A 278 -24.01 -8.85 -3.80
C ASP A 278 -22.77 -7.96 -3.91
N LEU A 279 -22.10 -7.95 -5.08
CA LEU A 279 -21.13 -6.94 -5.46
C LEU A 279 -21.79 -5.91 -6.38
N SER A 280 -21.31 -4.67 -6.33
CA SER A 280 -21.70 -3.62 -7.26
C SER A 280 -21.34 -3.96 -8.71
N GLU A 281 -21.91 -3.22 -9.67
CA GLU A 281 -21.56 -3.35 -11.08
C GLU A 281 -20.09 -2.99 -11.32
N GLU A 282 -19.59 -1.98 -10.60
CA GLU A 282 -18.22 -1.52 -10.67
C GLU A 282 -17.23 -2.55 -10.10
N GLU A 283 -17.52 -3.15 -8.94
CA GLU A 283 -16.70 -4.23 -8.37
C GLU A 283 -16.59 -5.43 -9.31
N ASN A 284 -17.72 -5.84 -9.90
CA ASN A 284 -17.75 -6.91 -10.89
C ASN A 284 -16.90 -6.59 -12.13
N ARG A 285 -17.00 -5.35 -12.64
CA ARG A 285 -16.19 -4.88 -13.79
C ARG A 285 -14.70 -4.87 -13.48
N VAL A 286 -14.32 -4.43 -12.29
CA VAL A 286 -12.91 -4.43 -11.84
C VAL A 286 -12.39 -5.87 -11.77
N LEU A 287 -13.13 -6.81 -11.18
CA LEU A 287 -12.73 -8.22 -11.13
C LEU A 287 -12.45 -8.81 -12.51
N VAL A 288 -13.34 -8.57 -13.47
CA VAL A 288 -13.17 -9.03 -14.86
C VAL A 288 -11.95 -8.39 -15.50
N THR A 289 -11.75 -7.09 -15.31
CA THR A 289 -10.64 -6.33 -15.89
C THR A 289 -9.29 -6.81 -15.35
N LEU A 290 -9.19 -7.00 -14.04
CA LEU A 290 -7.97 -7.50 -13.40
C LEU A 290 -7.62 -8.91 -13.88
N ASN A 291 -8.62 -9.79 -13.98
CA ASN A 291 -8.39 -11.14 -14.49
C ASN A 291 -7.93 -11.13 -15.96
N LEU A 292 -8.53 -10.28 -16.81
CA LEU A 292 -8.10 -10.12 -18.20
C LEU A 292 -6.65 -9.63 -18.31
N LEU A 293 -6.28 -8.61 -17.53
CA LEU A 293 -4.90 -8.12 -17.48
C LEU A 293 -3.93 -9.23 -17.08
N ASN A 294 -4.29 -10.01 -16.07
CA ASN A 294 -3.50 -11.14 -15.60
C ASN A 294 -3.33 -12.24 -16.66
N GLU A 295 -4.40 -12.63 -17.34
CA GLU A 295 -4.37 -13.61 -18.44
C GLU A 295 -3.46 -13.13 -19.58
N VAL A 296 -3.64 -11.87 -19.99
CA VAL A 296 -2.84 -11.23 -21.04
C VAL A 296 -1.36 -11.16 -20.65
N ASN A 297 -1.05 -10.80 -19.39
CA ASN A 297 0.33 -10.79 -18.89
C ASN A 297 0.95 -12.19 -18.87
N THR A 298 0.16 -13.20 -18.48
CA THR A 298 0.59 -14.60 -18.44
C THR A 298 0.87 -15.16 -19.83
N ILE A 299 -0.04 -14.95 -20.78
CA ILE A 299 0.08 -15.42 -22.17
C ILE A 299 1.31 -14.81 -22.85
N THR A 300 1.63 -13.56 -22.54
CA THR A 300 2.78 -12.87 -23.12
C THR A 300 4.08 -13.08 -22.34
N GLY A 301 4.10 -13.91 -21.30
CA GLY A 301 5.30 -14.15 -20.51
C GLY A 301 5.85 -12.87 -19.87
N ARG A 302 4.94 -11.95 -19.48
CA ARG A 302 5.25 -10.60 -18.97
C ARG A 302 5.95 -9.66 -19.97
N GLN A 303 5.83 -9.92 -21.27
CA GLN A 303 6.47 -9.11 -22.32
C GLN A 303 5.66 -7.89 -22.78
N ILE A 304 4.40 -7.76 -22.38
CA ILE A 304 3.61 -6.55 -22.67
C ILE A 304 4.14 -5.35 -21.88
N TYR A 305 4.77 -5.61 -20.74
CA TYR A 305 5.58 -4.63 -20.04
C TYR A 305 7.00 -4.64 -20.62
N LEU A 306 7.33 -3.61 -21.42
CA LEU A 306 8.73 -3.30 -21.67
C LEU A 306 9.28 -2.75 -20.34
N LYS A 307 10.03 -3.54 -19.58
CA LYS A 307 10.90 -3.01 -18.52
C LYS A 307 11.72 -1.89 -19.17
N PRO A 308 11.56 -0.61 -18.79
CA PRO A 308 12.50 0.40 -19.21
C PRO A 308 13.85 -0.01 -18.61
N ASP A 309 14.84 -0.24 -19.48
CA ASP A 309 16.23 -0.48 -19.08
C ASP A 309 16.77 0.66 -18.20
#